data_AF-A0A7S0GA00-F1
#
_entry.id   AF-A0A7S0GA00-F1
#
_cell.length_a   1.000
_cell.length_b   1.000
_cell.length_c   1.000
_cell.angle_alpha   90.00
_cell.angle_beta   90.00
_cell.angle_gamma   90.00
#
_symmetry.space_group_name_H-M   'P 1'
#
loop_
_entity.id
_entity.type
_entity.pdbx_description
1 polymer ?
#
loop_
_entity_poly.entity_id
_entity_poly.type
_entity_poly.pdbx_seq_one_letter_code
_entity_poly.pdbx_strand_id
1 'polypeptide(L)'
;SIFQVKRKPLILFSLFDGIGGARVAIDELSDEFIVVQSFSSENDSHAKACVKKYKPDTVELGDIKKVSRLDINKIFLRRKISNLIQFLSWGDELHFAIVAGPPCQNLSGLNSQDGKVKGVFGEKSRLFFHVP
;
A
#
# COMPACT_ATOMS: atom_id res chain seq x y z
N SER A 1 -35.94 -4.60 -7.16
CA SER A 1 -35.32 -3.26 -7.19
C SER A 1 -33.81 -3.45 -7.13
N ILE A 2 -33.10 -3.04 -8.17
CA ILE A 2 -31.63 -3.15 -8.21
C ILE A 2 -31.11 -1.96 -7.39
N PHE A 3 -30.90 -2.16 -6.09
CA PHE A 3 -30.09 -1.23 -5.32
C PHE A 3 -28.65 -1.41 -5.81
N GLN A 4 -28.17 -0.49 -6.65
CA GLN A 4 -26.75 -0.39 -6.93
C GLN A 4 -26.06 -0.04 -5.60
N VAL A 5 -25.31 -0.99 -5.04
CA VAL A 5 -24.43 -0.70 -3.91
C VAL A 5 -23.35 0.24 -4.44
N LYS A 6 -23.42 1.50 -4.00
CA LYS A 6 -22.40 2.51 -4.33
C LYS A 6 -21.12 2.11 -3.59
N ARG A 7 -20.20 1.44 -4.30
CA ARG A 7 -18.88 1.06 -3.77
C ARG A 7 -18.09 2.32 -3.42
N LYS A 8 -17.42 2.30 -2.27
CA LYS A 8 -16.64 3.42 -1.78
C LYS A 8 -15.27 3.44 -2.45
N PRO A 9 -14.89 4.52 -3.13
CA PRO A 9 -13.59 4.61 -3.80
C PRO A 9 -12.46 4.62 -2.78
N LEU A 10 -11.42 3.84 -3.03
CA LEU A 10 -10.28 3.67 -2.15
C LEU A 10 -8.97 3.84 -2.90
N ILE A 11 -8.06 4.66 -2.35
CA ILE A 11 -6.65 4.67 -2.73
C ILE A 11 -5.88 3.80 -1.74
N LEU A 12 -5.17 2.81 -2.26
CA LEU A 12 -4.35 1.90 -1.47
C LEU A 12 -2.87 2.26 -1.56
N PHE A 13 -2.23 2.48 -0.42
CA PHE A 13 -0.78 2.49 -0.26
C PHE A 13 -0.37 1.21 0.47
N SER A 14 0.24 0.28 -0.25
CA SER A 14 0.80 -0.95 0.31
C SER A 14 2.31 -0.80 0.43
N LEU A 15 2.79 -0.66 1.66
CA LEU A 15 4.19 -0.42 1.99
C LEU A 15 4.80 -1.72 2.50
N PHE A 16 5.94 -2.12 1.95
CA PHE A 16 6.43 -3.51 2.09
C PHE A 16 5.38 -4.51 1.55
N ASP A 17 4.93 -4.25 0.32
CA ASP A 17 3.78 -4.92 -0.30
C ASP A 17 3.97 -6.43 -0.47
N GLY A 18 5.22 -6.88 -0.57
CA GLY A 18 5.56 -8.27 -0.88
C GLY A 18 4.85 -8.69 -2.17
N ILE A 19 4.08 -9.77 -2.09
CA ILE A 19 3.37 -10.35 -3.23
C ILE A 19 1.98 -9.74 -3.49
N GLY A 20 1.63 -8.62 -2.85
CA GLY A 20 0.37 -7.90 -3.11
C GLY A 20 -0.80 -8.30 -2.21
N GLY A 21 -0.52 -8.84 -1.02
CA GLY A 21 -1.56 -9.39 -0.12
C GLY A 21 -2.63 -8.37 0.27
N ALA A 22 -2.25 -7.11 0.52
CA ALA A 22 -3.20 -6.05 0.83
C ALA A 22 -4.15 -5.77 -0.33
N ARG A 23 -3.64 -5.78 -1.57
CA ARG A 23 -4.47 -5.55 -2.75
C ARG A 23 -5.44 -6.69 -2.98
N VAL A 24 -5.00 -7.94 -2.81
CA VAL A 24 -5.87 -9.12 -2.87
C VAL A 24 -6.96 -9.03 -1.80
N ALA A 25 -6.60 -8.75 -0.55
CA ALA A 25 -7.56 -8.66 0.54
C ALA A 25 -8.64 -7.58 0.32
N ILE A 26 -8.29 -6.44 -0.28
CA ILE A 26 -9.28 -5.40 -0.59
C ILE A 26 -10.13 -5.76 -1.81
N ASP A 27 -9.58 -6.47 -2.80
CA ASP A 27 -10.38 -6.95 -3.94
C ASP A 27 -11.49 -7.93 -3.46
N GLU A 28 -11.24 -8.71 -2.40
CA GLU A 28 -12.28 -9.56 -1.75
C GLU A 28 -13.39 -8.72 -1.09
N LEU A 29 -13.10 -7.48 -0.68
CA LEU A 29 -14.07 -6.53 -0.13
C LEU A 29 -14.73 -5.67 -1.22
N SER A 30 -14.77 -6.16 -2.47
CA SER A 30 -15.22 -5.38 -3.62
C SER A 30 -16.71 -5.03 -3.62
N ASP A 31 -17.53 -5.64 -2.76
CA ASP A 31 -18.91 -5.24 -2.54
C ASP A 31 -19.02 -3.90 -1.79
N GLU A 32 -18.01 -3.55 -0.99
CA GLU A 32 -17.96 -2.31 -0.22
C GLU A 32 -17.02 -1.28 -0.83
N PHE A 33 -15.88 -1.72 -1.36
CA PHE A 33 -14.81 -0.84 -1.81
C PHE A 33 -14.47 -1.05 -3.28
N ILE A 34 -14.00 0.00 -3.93
CA ILE A 34 -13.36 -0.09 -5.24
C ILE A 34 -11.99 0.57 -5.18
N VAL A 35 -10.95 -0.19 -5.47
CA VAL A 35 -9.58 0.36 -5.53
C VAL A 35 -9.44 1.16 -6.81
N VAL A 36 -9.36 2.48 -6.67
CA VAL A 36 -9.24 3.42 -7.81
C VAL A 36 -7.77 3.72 -8.15
N GLN A 37 -6.87 3.42 -7.20
CA GLN A 37 -5.44 3.37 -7.44
C GLN A 37 -4.74 2.57 -6.34
N SER A 38 -3.76 1.76 -6.70
CA SER A 38 -2.81 1.14 -5.78
C SER A 38 -1.39 1.66 -5.99
N PHE A 39 -0.70 1.88 -4.89
CA PHE A 39 0.72 2.21 -4.82
C PHE A 39 1.44 1.14 -4.00
N SER A 40 2.59 0.68 -4.49
CA SER A 40 3.35 -0.41 -3.89
C SER A 40 4.78 0.03 -3.63
N SER A 41 5.24 -0.08 -2.39
CA SER A 41 6.66 0.03 -2.04
C SER A 41 7.20 -1.36 -1.74
N GLU A 42 8.09 -1.83 -2.61
CA GLU A 42 8.76 -3.13 -2.51
C GLU A 42 10.16 -2.98 -3.12
N ASN A 43 11.12 -3.78 -2.65
CA ASN A 43 12.48 -3.83 -3.18
C ASN A 43 12.81 -5.20 -3.81
N ASP A 44 12.12 -6.28 -3.44
CA ASP A 44 12.30 -7.60 -4.03
C ASP A 44 11.72 -7.67 -5.46
N SER A 45 12.55 -8.04 -6.44
CA SER A 45 12.17 -8.06 -7.85
C SER A 45 11.16 -9.16 -8.20
N HIS A 46 11.19 -10.29 -7.49
CA HIS A 46 10.25 -11.38 -7.71
C HIS A 46 8.87 -11.02 -7.17
N ALA A 47 8.82 -10.42 -5.98
CA ALA A 47 7.60 -9.92 -5.36
C ALA A 47 6.93 -8.85 -6.25
N LYS A 48 7.71 -7.89 -6.77
CA LYS A 48 7.25 -6.91 -7.77
C LYS A 48 6.68 -7.57 -9.02
N ALA A 49 7.37 -8.58 -9.54
CA ALA A 49 6.91 -9.29 -10.74
C ALA A 49 5.55 -9.98 -10.50
N CYS A 50 5.34 -10.56 -9.32
CA CYS A 50 4.04 -11.13 -8.92
C CYS A 50 2.94 -10.07 -8.94
N VAL A 51 3.18 -8.92 -8.26
CA VAL A 51 2.21 -7.82 -8.22
C VAL A 51 1.94 -7.26 -9.61
N LYS A 52 2.97 -7.03 -10.42
CA LYS A 52 2.83 -6.45 -11.77
C LYS A 52 2.06 -7.38 -12.71
N LYS A 53 2.24 -8.69 -12.59
CA LYS A 53 1.50 -9.70 -13.36
C LYS A 53 0.02 -9.72 -12.98
N TYR A 54 -0.30 -9.63 -11.69
CA TYR A 54 -1.69 -9.68 -11.20
C TYR A 54 -2.43 -8.34 -11.33
N LYS A 55 -1.76 -7.22 -11.03
CA LYS A 55 -2.30 -5.84 -11.02
C LYS A 55 -1.33 -4.87 -11.71
N PRO A 56 -1.32 -4.85 -13.06
CA PRO A 56 -0.38 -4.04 -13.82
C PRO A 56 -0.58 -2.52 -13.65
N ASP A 57 -1.75 -2.10 -13.16
CA ASP A 57 -2.12 -0.72 -12.83
C ASP A 57 -1.51 -0.21 -11.51
N THR A 58 -0.88 -1.09 -10.72
CA THR A 58 -0.19 -0.70 -9.49
C THR A 58 1.04 0.15 -9.83
N VAL A 59 1.12 1.31 -9.17
CA VAL A 59 2.25 2.23 -9.32
C VAL A 59 3.33 1.85 -8.31
N GLU A 60 4.53 1.58 -8.81
CA GLU A 60 5.69 1.27 -7.98
C GLU A 60 6.30 2.55 -7.40
N LEU A 61 6.41 2.61 -6.09
CA LEU A 61 7.04 3.69 -5.34
C LEU A 61 8.54 3.44 -5.09
N GLY A 62 8.98 2.18 -5.19
CA GLY A 62 10.36 1.77 -4.89
C GLY A 62 10.67 1.72 -3.38
N ASP A 63 11.90 2.06 -3.01
CA ASP A 63 12.40 1.98 -1.64
C ASP A 63 11.65 2.92 -0.69
N ILE A 64 11.06 2.37 0.37
CA ILE A 64 10.32 3.10 1.41
C ILE A 64 11.09 4.28 2.00
N LYS A 65 12.43 4.20 2.07
CA LYS A 65 13.27 5.28 2.60
C LYS A 65 13.19 6.56 1.76
N LYS A 66 12.73 6.45 0.51
CA LYS A 66 12.56 7.56 -0.44
C LYS A 66 11.10 8.00 -0.57
N VAL A 67 10.18 7.34 0.12
CA VAL A 67 8.75 7.68 0.10
C VAL A 67 8.46 8.61 1.26
N SER A 68 8.12 9.86 0.96
CA SER A 68 7.71 10.83 1.99
C SER A 68 6.20 11.11 1.96
N ARG A 69 5.65 11.65 3.05
CA ARG A 69 4.27 12.19 3.09
C ARG A 69 4.01 13.20 1.96
N LEU A 70 5.03 13.99 1.60
CA LEU A 70 4.93 14.97 0.52
C LEU A 70 4.76 14.30 -0.84
N ASP A 71 5.35 13.12 -1.05
CA ASP A 71 5.22 12.37 -2.30
C ASP A 71 3.82 11.77 -2.43
N ILE A 72 3.28 11.22 -1.34
CA ILE A 72 1.88 10.75 -1.26
C ILE A 72 0.92 11.90 -1.61
N ASN A 73 1.11 13.08 -1.02
CA ASN A 73 0.27 14.25 -1.29
C ASN A 73 0.40 14.76 -2.73
N LYS A 74 1.61 14.77 -3.30
CA LYS A 74 1.85 15.19 -4.70
C LYS A 74 1.21 14.23 -5.69
N ILE A 75 1.34 12.93 -5.44
CA ILE A 75 0.70 11.87 -6.23
C ILE A 75 -0.81 12.05 -6.21
N PHE A 76 -1.37 12.29 -5.02
CA PHE A 76 -2.80 12.56 -4.85
C PHE A 76 -3.25 13.79 -5.64
N LEU A 77 -2.57 14.94 -5.46
CA LEU A 77 -2.90 16.20 -6.13
C LEU A 77 -2.83 16.08 -7.65
N ARG A 78 -1.77 15.46 -8.19
CA ARG A 78 -1.62 15.25 -9.64
C ARG A 78 -2.78 14.44 -10.22
N ARG A 79 -3.20 13.39 -9.52
CA ARG A 79 -4.31 12.53 -9.96
C ARG A 79 -5.68 13.19 -9.85
N LYS A 80 -5.89 13.99 -8.80
CA LYS A 80 -7.12 14.80 -8.66
C LYS A 80 -7.30 15.72 -9.87
N ILE A 81 -6.20 16.31 -10.37
CA ILE A 81 -6.22 17.16 -11.56
C ILE A 81 -6.45 16.32 -12.83
N SER A 82 -5.76 15.18 -13.00
CA SER A 82 -5.87 14.38 -14.22
C SER A 82 -7.23 13.72 -14.41
N ASN A 83 -7.94 13.38 -13.33
CA ASN A 83 -9.23 12.70 -13.35
C ASN A 83 -10.33 13.53 -12.64
N LEU A 84 -10.32 14.84 -12.87
CA LEU A 84 -11.19 15.78 -12.15
C LEU A 84 -12.68 15.39 -12.20
N ILE A 85 -13.21 14.97 -13.35
CA ILE A 85 -14.62 14.56 -13.49
C ILE A 85 -14.95 13.36 -12.59
N GLN A 86 -14.08 12.36 -12.55
CA GLN A 86 -14.28 11.16 -11.74
C GLN A 86 -14.14 11.47 -10.24
N PHE A 87 -13.17 12.31 -9.88
CA PHE A 87 -13.02 12.81 -8.50
C PHE A 87 -14.23 13.62 -8.02
N LEU A 88 -14.76 14.52 -8.85
CA LEU A 88 -15.98 15.27 -8.55
C LEU A 88 -17.20 14.35 -8.39
N SER A 89 -17.24 13.24 -9.13
CA SER A 89 -18.31 12.22 -9.04
C SER A 89 -18.28 11.43 -7.73
N TRP A 90 -17.11 11.31 -7.09
CA TRP A 90 -16.98 10.64 -5.78
C TRP A 90 -17.35 11.55 -4.60
N GLY A 91 -17.37 12.86 -4.79
CA GLY A 91 -17.64 13.82 -3.71
C GLY A 91 -16.60 13.71 -2.58
N ASP A 92 -17.06 13.80 -1.34
CA ASP A 92 -16.21 13.76 -0.14
C ASP A 92 -15.90 12.33 0.36
N GLU A 93 -16.34 11.29 -0.35
CA GLU A 93 -16.26 9.88 0.12
C GLU A 93 -15.01 9.11 -0.35
N LEU A 94 -13.91 9.80 -0.65
CA LEU A 94 -12.66 9.13 -1.03
C LEU A 94 -11.92 8.63 0.21
N HIS A 95 -11.70 7.33 0.27
CA HIS A 95 -10.96 6.69 1.35
C HIS A 95 -9.49 6.42 0.98
N PHE A 96 -8.66 6.38 2.02
CA PHE A 96 -7.25 6.04 1.92
C PHE A 96 -6.95 4.89 2.87
N ALA A 97 -6.32 3.83 2.36
CA ALA A 97 -5.77 2.76 3.17
C ALA A 97 -4.25 2.78 3.05
N ILE A 98 -3.56 2.87 4.18
CA ILE A 98 -2.12 2.64 4.28
C ILE A 98 -1.95 1.31 5.01
N VAL A 99 -1.42 0.32 4.30
CA VAL A 99 -1.13 -1.01 4.84
C VAL A 99 0.37 -1.20 4.81
N ALA A 100 0.94 -1.66 5.93
CA ALA A 100 2.38 -1.85 6.03
C ALA A 100 2.73 -3.14 6.77
N GLY A 101 3.63 -3.94 6.18
CA GLY A 101 4.19 -5.15 6.79
C GLY A 101 5.71 -5.10 6.87
N PRO A 102 6.30 -4.23 7.72
CA PRO A 102 7.74 -4.06 7.74
C PRO A 102 8.48 -5.34 8.16
N PRO A 103 9.74 -5.51 7.72
CA PRO A 103 10.47 -6.75 7.95
C PRO A 103 10.62 -7.09 9.45
N CYS A 104 10.18 -8.29 9.84
CA CYS A 104 10.08 -8.72 11.23
C CYS A 104 11.31 -9.47 11.76
N GLN A 105 12.40 -9.61 11.00
CA GLN A 105 13.52 -10.50 11.34
C GLN A 105 14.23 -10.11 12.65
N ASN A 106 14.23 -8.83 13.01
CA ASN A 106 14.79 -8.37 14.28
C ASN A 106 13.76 -8.30 15.43
N LEU A 107 12.49 -8.59 15.16
CA LEU A 107 11.38 -8.59 16.13
C LEU A 107 10.95 -10.00 16.54
N SER A 108 11.05 -10.98 15.63
CA SER A 108 10.58 -12.33 15.89
C SER A 108 11.36 -13.00 17.02
N GLY A 109 10.65 -13.44 18.07
CA GLY A 109 11.22 -14.21 19.18
C GLY A 109 11.84 -15.54 18.75
N LEU A 110 11.48 -16.06 17.57
CA LEU A 110 12.12 -17.24 16.96
C LEU A 110 13.59 -17.00 16.60
N ASN A 111 14.01 -15.74 16.43
CA ASN A 111 15.40 -15.37 16.15
C ASN A 111 16.20 -15.02 17.42
N SER A 112 15.64 -15.29 18.62
CA SER A 112 16.26 -14.93 19.90
C SER A 112 17.58 -15.68 20.15
N GLN A 113 17.72 -16.89 19.62
CA GLN A 113 18.89 -17.74 19.85
C GLN A 113 20.17 -17.24 19.16
N ASP A 114 20.04 -16.45 18.08
CA ASP A 114 21.18 -15.97 17.29
C ASP A 114 21.66 -14.56 17.68
N GLY A 115 21.12 -13.96 18.74
CA GLY A 115 21.38 -12.54 19.07
C GLY A 115 20.88 -11.55 18.01
N LYS A 116 20.07 -12.02 17.05
CA LYS A 116 19.53 -11.22 15.92
C LYS A 116 18.32 -10.36 16.32
N VAL A 117 17.71 -10.63 17.47
CA VAL A 117 16.62 -9.84 18.02
C VAL A 117 17.18 -8.52 18.54
N LYS A 118 16.87 -7.44 17.83
CA LYS A 118 17.28 -6.06 18.17
C LYS A 118 16.06 -5.15 18.38
N GLY A 119 14.87 -5.74 18.47
CA GLY A 119 13.62 -5.00 18.61
C GLY A 119 13.32 -4.14 17.38
N VAL A 120 12.57 -3.06 17.58
CA VAL A 120 12.20 -2.11 16.52
C VAL A 120 13.39 -1.29 15.99
N PHE A 121 14.51 -1.25 16.72
CA PHE A 121 15.71 -0.53 16.33
C PHE A 121 16.72 -1.40 15.56
N GLY A 122 16.36 -2.64 15.25
CA GLY A 122 17.15 -3.51 14.40
C GLY A 122 17.31 -2.98 12.99
N GLU A 123 18.36 -3.40 12.30
CA GLU A 123 18.72 -2.90 10.97
C GLU A 123 17.59 -3.02 9.93
N LYS A 124 16.82 -4.11 9.98
CA LYS A 124 15.67 -4.35 9.09
C LYS A 124 14.36 -3.84 9.67
N SER A 125 14.11 -4.07 10.96
CA SER A 125 12.85 -3.67 11.62
C SER A 125 12.71 -2.15 11.79
N ARG A 126 13.82 -1.39 11.83
CA ARG A 126 13.79 0.08 11.89
C ARG A 126 13.12 0.71 10.67
N LEU A 127 12.92 -0.05 9.59
CA LEU A 127 12.13 0.39 8.44
C LEU A 127 10.68 0.72 8.80
N PHE A 128 10.17 0.22 9.93
CA PHE A 128 8.91 0.65 10.53
C PHE A 128 8.81 2.18 10.66
N PHE A 129 9.89 2.87 11.03
CA PHE A 129 9.89 4.34 11.20
C PHE A 129 9.84 5.12 9.87
N HIS A 130 9.93 4.44 8.73
CA HIS A 130 9.76 5.04 7.41
C HIS A 130 8.33 4.92 6.87
N VAL A 131 7.42 4.28 7.60
CA VAL A 131 5.99 4.32 7.27
C VAL A 131 5.48 5.75 7.53
N PRO A 132 4.95 6.45 6.51
CA PRO A 132 4.51 7.83 6.61
C PRO A 132 3.25 7.99 7.47
#